data_AF-A0A3N2KHF2-F1
#
_entry.id   AF-A0A3N2KHF2-F1
#
_cell.length_a   1.000
_cell.length_b   1.000
_cell.length_c   1.000
_cell.angle_alpha   90.00
_cell.angle_beta   90.00
_cell.angle_gamma   90.00
#
_symmetry.space_group_name_H-M   'P 1'
#
loop_
_entity.id
_entity.type
_entity.pdbx_description
1 polymer ?
#
loop_
_entity_poly.entity_id
_entity_poly.type
_entity_poly.pdbx_seq_one_letter_code
_entity_poly.pdbx_strand_id
1 'polypeptide(L)'
;MKAFSIQQPWGTLICSGLKDVENRKWALKSTPMRVLIHVGARKHNIDENTMPLVWANPIENAQNMGIIPAIADMPTSAIVGVATIDRCEEENFSIWAQEGHGAEYKWVMRDVKLFKKPILNVKGKLGIFDLPDITEDNLPECVDVPPITRDGTHMTIPLCSDFFNQLQDGEADSVFFNLTNDNLALFGTKALKPKKTETVTFVCGDKSLEANVAQYTIEPVCEADSEDPITFTDAFDREYSWYRVYIRIE
;
A
#
# COMPACT_ATOMS: atom_id res chain seq x y z
N MET A 1 13.05 -13.26 18.21
CA MET A 1 12.40 -13.60 16.92
C MET A 1 13.43 -13.59 15.79
N LYS A 2 13.12 -14.22 14.65
CA LYS A 2 13.94 -14.13 13.43
C LYS A 2 13.60 -12.86 12.65
N ALA A 3 14.56 -12.34 11.90
CA ALA A 3 14.41 -11.17 11.06
C ALA A 3 15.16 -11.35 9.74
N PHE A 4 14.75 -10.61 8.72
CA PHE A 4 15.53 -10.46 7.49
C PHE A 4 15.40 -9.04 6.95
N SER A 5 16.42 -8.61 6.21
CA SER A 5 16.48 -7.25 5.68
C SER A 5 15.87 -7.14 4.29
N ILE A 6 15.05 -6.11 4.09
CA ILE A 6 14.48 -5.66 2.81
C ILE A 6 14.88 -4.19 2.60
N GLN A 7 15.14 -3.77 1.37
CA GLN A 7 15.38 -2.35 1.09
C GLN A 7 14.08 -1.55 1.12
N GLN A 8 14.15 -0.28 1.53
CA GLN A 8 13.02 0.62 1.35
C GLN A 8 12.82 0.94 -0.15
N PRO A 9 11.58 1.17 -0.59
CA PRO A 9 10.33 1.24 0.19
C PRO A 9 9.69 -0.14 0.48
N TRP A 10 10.19 -1.21 -0.13
CA TRP A 10 9.54 -2.52 -0.20
C TRP A 10 9.23 -3.15 1.16
N GLY A 11 10.09 -2.96 2.16
CA GLY A 11 9.86 -3.48 3.51
C GLY A 11 8.63 -2.86 4.19
N THR A 12 8.42 -1.55 4.03
CA THR A 12 7.22 -0.86 4.52
C THR A 12 5.98 -1.33 3.77
N LEU A 13 6.08 -1.42 2.44
CA LEU A 13 4.95 -1.87 1.59
C LEU A 13 4.52 -3.31 1.90
N ILE A 14 5.44 -4.19 2.27
CA ILE A 14 5.11 -5.55 2.74
C ILE A 14 4.36 -5.47 4.07
N CYS A 15 4.89 -4.72 5.04
CA CYS A 15 4.28 -4.66 6.37
C CYS A 15 2.92 -3.97 6.36
N SER A 16 2.67 -3.06 5.41
CA SER A 16 1.38 -2.40 5.22
C SER A 16 0.34 -3.28 4.52
N GLY A 17 0.73 -4.46 4.01
CA GLY A 17 -0.15 -5.34 3.24
C GLY A 17 -0.37 -4.91 1.80
N LEU A 18 0.38 -3.91 1.30
CA LEU A 18 0.31 -3.51 -0.10
C LEU A 18 1.03 -4.52 -0.99
N LYS A 19 2.27 -4.86 -0.62
CA LYS A 19 3.13 -5.80 -1.35
C LYS A 19 3.06 -7.18 -0.70
N ASP A 20 2.54 -8.16 -1.43
CA ASP A 20 2.28 -9.51 -0.94
C ASP A 20 3.40 -10.52 -1.20
N VAL A 21 4.39 -10.16 -2.00
CA VAL A 21 5.57 -11.01 -2.29
C VAL A 21 6.88 -10.26 -2.13
N GLU A 22 7.89 -10.92 -1.59
CA GLU A 22 9.28 -10.48 -1.63
C GLU A 22 10.05 -11.27 -2.69
N ASN A 23 10.70 -10.57 -3.62
CA ASN A 23 11.45 -11.19 -4.72
C ASN A 23 12.89 -11.52 -4.28
N ARG A 24 13.35 -12.76 -4.51
CA ARG A 24 14.66 -13.24 -4.05
C ARG A 24 15.34 -14.15 -5.06
N LYS A 25 16.67 -14.09 -5.07
CA LYS A 25 17.51 -15.02 -5.84
C LYS A 25 17.57 -16.44 -5.29
N TRP A 26 17.15 -16.63 -4.04
CA TRP A 26 17.35 -17.90 -3.34
C TRP A 26 16.08 -18.35 -2.61
N ALA A 27 15.86 -19.67 -2.62
CA ALA A 27 14.73 -20.32 -1.99
C ALA A 27 14.88 -20.41 -0.48
N LEU A 28 13.76 -20.28 0.24
CA LEU A 28 13.72 -20.67 1.65
C LEU A 28 13.69 -22.17 1.81
N LYS A 29 14.39 -22.66 2.83
CA LYS A 29 14.42 -24.10 3.15
C LYS A 29 13.20 -24.57 3.95
N SER A 30 12.50 -23.64 4.62
CA SER A 30 11.38 -23.98 5.50
C SER A 30 10.40 -22.82 5.58
N THR A 31 9.11 -23.13 5.39
CA THR A 31 7.95 -22.25 5.59
C THR A 31 6.81 -23.04 6.25
N PRO A 32 5.84 -22.39 6.94
CA PRO A 32 5.77 -20.96 7.22
C PRO A 32 6.82 -20.50 8.23
N MET A 33 7.23 -19.22 8.17
CA MET A 33 8.17 -18.62 9.11
C MET A 33 7.71 -17.23 9.55
N ARG A 34 7.52 -17.06 10.86
CA ARG A 34 7.22 -15.77 11.47
C ARG A 34 8.49 -14.95 11.65
N VAL A 35 8.53 -13.75 11.08
CA VAL A 35 9.73 -12.92 10.98
C VAL A 35 9.45 -11.43 11.19
N LEU A 36 10.43 -10.74 11.74
CA LEU A 36 10.50 -9.28 11.75
C LEU A 36 11.05 -8.78 10.41
N ILE A 37 10.47 -7.69 9.90
CA ILE A 37 10.94 -7.05 8.68
C ILE A 37 11.89 -5.93 9.05
N HIS A 38 13.18 -6.16 8.79
CA HIS A 38 14.22 -5.14 8.92
C HIS A 38 14.32 -4.35 7.62
N VAL A 39 14.53 -3.05 7.72
CA VAL A 39 14.84 -2.18 6.58
C VAL A 39 16.26 -1.65 6.69
N GLY A 40 17.02 -1.83 5.60
CA GLY A 40 18.43 -1.46 5.52
C GLY A 40 18.70 0.04 5.65
N ALA A 41 19.98 0.41 5.79
CA ALA A 41 20.41 1.82 5.82
C ALA A 41 20.28 2.52 4.46
N ARG A 42 20.35 1.76 3.36
CA ARG A 42 20.21 2.26 1.99
C ARG A 42 18.78 2.06 1.52
N LYS A 43 18.20 3.12 0.94
CA LYS A 43 16.96 3.02 0.17
C LYS A 43 17.29 2.54 -1.24
N HIS A 44 16.36 1.81 -1.85
CA HIS A 44 16.42 1.57 -3.28
C HIS A 44 16.28 2.92 -3.99
N ASN A 45 17.07 3.16 -5.04
CA ASN A 45 16.99 4.40 -5.80
C ASN A 45 15.78 4.30 -6.73
N ILE A 46 14.60 4.64 -6.20
CA ILE A 46 13.36 4.74 -6.97
C ILE A 46 13.08 6.23 -7.13
N ASP A 47 12.92 6.66 -8.37
CA ASP A 47 12.36 7.96 -8.67
C ASP A 47 10.83 7.79 -8.71
N GLU A 48 10.14 8.47 -7.79
CA GLU A 48 8.69 8.38 -7.66
C GLU A 48 7.98 8.84 -8.93
N ASN A 49 8.61 9.72 -9.73
CA ASN A 49 8.06 10.19 -11.02
C ASN A 49 8.16 9.15 -12.15
N THR A 50 9.02 8.15 -12.00
CA THR A 50 9.24 7.09 -13.02
C THR A 50 8.90 5.69 -12.50
N MET A 51 8.36 5.60 -11.29
CA MET A 51 7.86 4.35 -10.73
C MET A 51 6.71 3.82 -11.61
N PRO A 52 6.71 2.52 -11.99
CA PRO A 52 5.62 1.94 -12.76
C PRO A 52 4.26 2.22 -12.11
N LEU A 53 3.27 2.66 -12.90
CA LEU A 53 1.95 3.04 -12.40
C LEU A 53 1.23 1.90 -11.66
N VAL A 54 1.50 0.65 -12.04
CA VAL A 54 0.98 -0.53 -11.33
C VAL A 54 1.42 -0.57 -9.85
N TRP A 55 2.55 0.04 -9.50
CA TRP A 55 3.01 0.21 -8.13
C TRP A 55 2.67 1.60 -7.58
N ALA A 56 2.83 2.66 -8.37
CA ALA A 56 2.59 4.03 -7.91
C ALA A 56 1.13 4.26 -7.48
N ASN A 57 0.17 3.76 -8.25
CA ASN A 57 -1.25 3.94 -7.99
C ASN A 57 -1.72 3.37 -6.64
N PRO A 58 -1.43 2.10 -6.28
CA PRO A 58 -1.78 1.58 -4.96
C PRO A 58 -0.97 2.24 -3.83
N ILE A 59 0.27 2.68 -4.08
CA ILE A 59 1.07 3.42 -3.10
C ILE A 59 0.44 4.78 -2.78
N GLU A 60 0.06 5.56 -3.79
CA GLU A 60 -0.61 6.87 -3.63
C GLU A 60 -1.92 6.70 -2.85
N ASN A 61 -2.72 5.67 -3.16
CA ASN A 61 -3.94 5.38 -2.41
C ASN A 61 -3.65 5.11 -0.93
N ALA A 62 -2.63 4.31 -0.61
CA ALA A 62 -2.29 3.99 0.76
C ALA A 62 -1.72 5.19 1.53
N GLN A 63 -1.01 6.10 0.85
CA GLN A 63 -0.58 7.38 1.41
C GLN A 63 -1.79 8.29 1.68
N ASN A 64 -2.71 8.42 0.72
CA ASN A 64 -3.95 9.19 0.89
C ASN A 64 -4.82 8.67 2.04
N MET A 65 -4.80 7.36 2.30
CA MET A 65 -5.49 6.74 3.44
C MET A 65 -4.73 6.81 4.78
N GLY A 66 -3.47 7.27 4.77
CA GLY A 66 -2.62 7.31 5.97
C GLY A 66 -2.12 5.94 6.44
N ILE A 67 -2.14 4.92 5.58
CA ILE A 67 -1.63 3.57 5.89
C ILE A 67 -0.10 3.58 5.93
N ILE A 68 0.52 4.29 5.00
CA ILE A 68 1.98 4.43 4.88
C ILE A 68 2.37 5.91 4.75
N PRO A 69 3.57 6.30 5.22
CA PRO A 69 4.07 7.65 4.99
C PRO A 69 4.54 7.85 3.54
N ALA A 70 4.94 9.07 3.21
CA ALA A 70 5.70 9.35 1.99
C ALA A 70 6.94 8.44 1.91
N ILE A 71 7.33 8.00 0.71
CA ILE A 71 8.51 7.13 0.50
C ILE A 71 9.79 7.80 1.04
N ALA A 72 9.90 9.12 0.84
CA ALA A 72 10.97 9.94 1.38
C ALA A 72 11.11 9.84 2.91
N ASP A 73 10.00 9.67 3.63
CA ASP A 73 9.93 9.65 5.10
C ASP A 73 10.00 8.25 5.70
N MET A 74 9.97 7.20 4.87
CA MET A 74 10.07 5.83 5.37
C MET A 74 11.40 5.60 6.12
N PRO A 75 11.36 4.94 7.29
CA PRO A 75 12.52 4.78 8.16
C PRO A 75 13.58 3.88 7.54
N THR A 76 14.84 4.03 7.94
CA THR A 76 15.95 3.15 7.56
C THR A 76 16.65 2.61 8.82
N SER A 77 17.41 1.54 8.67
CA SER A 77 18.12 0.87 9.78
C SER A 77 17.20 0.53 10.96
N ALA A 78 16.02 -0.01 10.67
CA ALA A 78 14.96 -0.22 11.64
C ALA A 78 14.22 -1.54 11.43
N ILE A 79 13.52 -2.02 12.46
CA ILE A 79 12.44 -3.00 12.28
C ILE A 79 11.13 -2.23 12.10
N VAL A 80 10.46 -2.45 10.97
CA VAL A 80 9.23 -1.71 10.62
C VAL A 80 7.97 -2.50 10.87
N GLY A 81 8.07 -3.82 11.01
CA GLY A 81 6.91 -4.65 11.20
C GLY A 81 7.24 -6.11 11.40
N VAL A 82 6.19 -6.93 11.41
CA VAL A 82 6.25 -8.38 11.50
C VAL A 82 5.41 -8.97 10.37
N ALA A 83 5.82 -10.14 9.88
CA ALA A 83 5.10 -10.88 8.86
C ALA A 83 5.33 -12.38 9.01
N THR A 84 4.47 -13.17 8.40
CA THR A 84 4.68 -14.60 8.16
C THR A 84 5.10 -14.78 6.71
N ILE A 85 6.27 -15.37 6.47
CA ILE A 85 6.62 -15.92 5.16
C ILE A 85 5.89 -17.25 5.04
N ASP A 86 4.76 -17.25 4.36
CA ASP A 86 3.83 -18.39 4.29
C ASP A 86 4.39 -19.52 3.42
N ARG A 87 4.92 -19.16 2.25
CA ARG A 87 5.47 -20.08 1.26
C ARG A 87 6.51 -19.41 0.39
N CYS A 88 7.27 -20.24 -0.33
CA CYS A 88 8.31 -19.82 -1.27
C CYS A 88 8.01 -20.48 -2.62
N GLU A 89 7.73 -19.67 -3.63
CA GLU A 89 7.29 -20.12 -4.96
C GLU A 89 8.26 -19.63 -6.04
N GLU A 90 8.37 -20.34 -7.16
CA GLU A 90 9.14 -19.87 -8.34
C GLU A 90 8.28 -18.99 -9.25
N GLU A 91 6.99 -19.36 -9.39
CA GLU A 91 6.00 -18.66 -10.18
C GLU A 91 4.95 -18.03 -9.26
N ASN A 92 4.65 -16.75 -9.46
CA ASN A 92 3.62 -16.02 -8.74
C ASN A 92 3.17 -14.82 -9.59
N PHE A 93 1.86 -14.62 -9.75
CA PHE A 93 1.28 -13.61 -10.64
C PHE A 93 0.83 -12.34 -9.92
N SER A 94 1.30 -12.08 -8.70
CA SER A 94 1.10 -10.79 -8.05
C SER A 94 1.66 -9.66 -8.93
N ILE A 95 1.03 -8.48 -8.93
CA ILE A 95 1.59 -7.28 -9.56
C ILE A 95 2.95 -6.87 -8.97
N TRP A 96 3.29 -7.39 -7.79
CA TRP A 96 4.53 -7.14 -7.08
C TRP A 96 5.60 -8.20 -7.33
N ALA A 97 5.25 -9.29 -8.01
CA ALA A 97 6.20 -10.31 -8.44
C ALA A 97 7.03 -9.78 -9.61
N GLN A 98 8.31 -10.12 -9.62
CA GLN A 98 9.22 -9.79 -10.72
C GLN A 98 9.71 -11.05 -11.41
N GLU A 99 10.07 -10.92 -12.69
CA GLU A 99 10.75 -11.95 -13.46
C GLU A 99 12.22 -11.61 -13.69
N GLY A 100 13.02 -12.63 -14.00
CA GLY A 100 14.43 -12.48 -14.34
C GLY A 100 15.41 -12.64 -13.18
N HIS A 101 16.68 -12.30 -13.45
CA HIS A 101 17.78 -12.56 -12.54
C HIS A 101 17.65 -11.73 -11.25
N GLY A 102 17.69 -12.39 -10.09
CA GLY A 102 17.51 -11.77 -8.79
C GLY A 102 16.11 -11.95 -8.18
N ALA A 103 15.14 -12.38 -8.98
CA ALA A 103 13.75 -12.60 -8.60
C ALA A 103 13.28 -14.05 -8.87
N GLU A 104 14.20 -15.02 -8.87
CA GLU A 104 13.94 -16.43 -9.14
C GLU A 104 12.87 -17.02 -8.19
N TYR A 105 12.77 -16.54 -6.96
CA TYR A 105 11.81 -16.97 -5.94
C TYR A 105 10.99 -15.82 -5.39
N LYS A 106 9.73 -16.11 -5.05
CA LYS A 106 8.74 -15.20 -4.49
C LYS A 106 8.35 -15.74 -3.12
N TRP A 107 8.75 -15.01 -2.10
CA TRP A 107 8.36 -15.30 -0.72
C TRP A 107 7.02 -14.64 -0.48
N VAL A 108 5.97 -15.45 -0.32
CA VAL A 108 4.63 -14.93 -0.13
C VAL A 108 4.45 -14.53 1.33
N MET A 109 4.04 -13.28 1.53
CA MET A 109 3.92 -12.63 2.82
C MET A 109 2.45 -12.67 3.28
N ARG A 110 2.20 -13.10 4.52
CA ARG A 110 0.89 -13.15 5.16
C ARG A 110 0.99 -12.65 6.60
N ASP A 111 -0.16 -12.41 7.23
CA ASP A 111 -0.27 -11.93 8.63
C ASP A 111 0.66 -10.74 8.93
N VAL A 112 0.74 -9.83 7.97
CA VAL A 112 1.64 -8.68 8.00
C VAL A 112 1.09 -7.61 8.94
N LYS A 113 1.98 -6.95 9.67
CA LYS A 113 1.64 -5.81 10.52
C LYS A 113 2.75 -4.77 10.44
N LEU A 114 2.39 -3.55 10.08
CA LEU A 114 3.25 -2.37 10.14
C LEU A 114 3.20 -1.78 11.55
N PHE A 115 4.34 -1.46 12.13
CA PHE A 115 4.40 -0.83 13.45
C PHE A 115 4.14 0.68 13.36
N LYS A 116 3.33 1.23 14.26
CA LYS A 116 3.13 2.70 14.40
C LYS A 116 4.45 3.39 14.69
N LYS A 117 5.30 2.75 15.50
CA LYS A 117 6.65 3.21 15.83
C LYS A 117 7.66 2.11 15.47
N PRO A 118 8.53 2.32 14.48
CA PRO A 118 9.56 1.35 14.14
C PRO A 118 10.60 1.25 15.27
N ILE A 119 11.22 0.07 15.40
CA ILE A 119 12.36 -0.12 16.31
C ILE A 119 13.62 0.36 15.60
N LEU A 120 14.09 1.56 15.97
CA LEU A 120 15.20 2.25 15.30
C LEU A 120 16.57 1.69 15.70
N ASN A 121 17.59 2.04 14.90
CA ASN A 121 19.01 1.74 15.14
C ASN A 121 19.33 0.24 15.20
N VAL A 122 18.57 -0.58 14.47
CA VAL A 122 18.81 -2.02 14.37
C VAL A 122 19.73 -2.30 13.19
N LYS A 123 20.88 -2.93 13.46
CA LYS A 123 21.85 -3.29 12.41
C LYS A 123 21.38 -4.54 11.65
N GLY A 124 21.19 -4.39 10.35
CA GLY A 124 20.83 -5.51 9.46
C GLY A 124 21.98 -6.50 9.25
N LYS A 125 21.62 -7.71 8.80
CA LYS A 125 22.57 -8.77 8.44
C LYS A 125 22.09 -9.45 7.15
N LEU A 126 23.02 -10.05 6.41
CA LEU A 126 22.68 -10.89 5.26
C LEU A 126 21.98 -12.17 5.73
N GLY A 127 21.00 -12.62 4.95
CA GLY A 127 20.19 -13.79 5.27
C GLY A 127 19.21 -13.53 6.42
N ILE A 128 18.71 -14.62 6.99
CA ILE A 128 17.84 -14.59 8.18
C ILE A 128 18.73 -14.57 9.42
N PHE A 129 18.42 -13.70 10.38
CA PHE A 129 19.17 -13.54 11.62
C PHE A 129 18.27 -13.45 12.85
N ASP A 130 18.82 -13.80 14.00
CA ASP A 130 18.08 -13.78 15.28
C ASP A 130 18.21 -12.42 15.99
N LEU A 131 17.08 -11.96 16.53
CA LEU A 131 16.94 -10.84 17.45
C LEU A 131 16.30 -11.37 18.74
N PRO A 132 17.09 -11.85 19.72
CA PRO A 132 16.56 -12.53 20.90
C PRO A 132 15.77 -11.62 21.83
N ASP A 133 16.07 -10.32 21.85
CA ASP A 133 15.41 -9.34 22.72
C ASP A 133 13.99 -8.96 22.27
N ILE A 134 13.60 -9.34 21.04
CA ILE A 134 12.27 -9.10 20.49
C ILE A 134 11.51 -10.43 20.41
N THR A 135 10.32 -10.43 20.98
CA THR A 135 9.39 -11.57 21.11
C THR A 135 8.00 -11.15 20.64
N GLU A 136 7.09 -12.10 20.41
CA GLU A 136 5.71 -11.75 20.03
C GLU A 136 5.01 -10.93 21.14
N ASP A 137 5.39 -11.14 22.41
CA ASP A 137 4.78 -10.48 23.57
C ASP A 137 5.21 -9.02 23.77
N ASN A 138 6.27 -8.56 23.08
CA ASN A 138 6.80 -7.21 23.20
C ASN A 138 6.86 -6.45 21.87
N LEU A 139 6.04 -6.86 20.88
CA LEU A 139 5.94 -6.15 19.62
C LEU A 139 5.33 -4.75 19.80
N PRO A 140 5.78 -3.74 19.03
CA PRO A 140 5.16 -2.43 19.02
C PRO A 140 3.69 -2.49 18.59
N GLU A 141 2.94 -1.46 18.98
CA GLU A 141 1.61 -1.21 18.46
C GLU A 141 1.63 -1.09 16.93
N CYS A 142 0.63 -1.67 16.28
CA CYS A 142 0.54 -1.74 14.83
C CYS A 142 -0.35 -0.62 14.28
N VAL A 143 -0.05 -0.15 13.07
CA VAL A 143 -0.92 0.76 12.34
C VAL A 143 -2.27 0.08 12.17
N ASP A 144 -3.32 0.81 12.52
CA ASP A 144 -4.71 0.35 12.44
C ASP A 144 -5.50 1.43 11.73
N VAL A 145 -5.58 1.29 10.41
CA VAL A 145 -6.37 2.15 9.54
C VAL A 145 -7.57 1.33 9.08
N PRO A 146 -8.80 1.76 9.36
CA PRO A 146 -9.98 1.00 8.97
C PRO A 146 -10.06 0.89 7.45
N PRO A 147 -10.57 -0.22 6.89
CA PRO A 147 -10.77 -0.31 5.45
C PRO A 147 -11.84 0.68 4.98
N ILE A 148 -11.85 0.98 3.68
CA ILE A 148 -13.00 1.66 3.07
C ILE A 148 -14.22 0.74 3.18
N THR A 149 -15.32 1.27 3.72
CA THR A 149 -16.59 0.54 3.83
C THR A 149 -17.70 1.26 3.08
N ARG A 150 -18.70 0.49 2.65
CA ARG A 150 -19.90 1.02 2.00
C ARG A 150 -21.12 0.33 2.58
N ASP A 151 -22.09 1.14 3.00
CA ASP A 151 -23.42 0.69 3.42
C ASP A 151 -24.47 1.42 2.58
N GLY A 152 -25.06 0.71 1.61
CA GLY A 152 -25.96 1.30 0.63
C GLY A 152 -25.32 2.48 -0.14
N THR A 153 -25.86 3.67 0.08
CA THR A 153 -25.41 4.94 -0.52
C THR A 153 -24.43 5.72 0.36
N HIS A 154 -24.03 5.20 1.52
CA HIS A 154 -23.04 5.79 2.40
C HIS A 154 -21.67 5.12 2.24
N MET A 155 -20.59 5.90 2.33
CA MET A 155 -19.21 5.40 2.38
C MET A 155 -18.46 5.91 3.59
N THR A 156 -17.59 5.08 4.15
CA THR A 156 -16.59 5.51 5.14
C THR A 156 -15.21 5.33 4.54
N ILE A 157 -14.40 6.40 4.53
CA ILE A 157 -13.09 6.41 3.88
C ILE A 157 -12.04 6.93 4.87
N PRO A 158 -11.00 6.16 5.23
CA PRO A 158 -9.88 6.70 5.96
C PRO A 158 -9.08 7.68 5.11
N LEU A 159 -8.57 8.73 5.73
CA LEU A 159 -7.66 9.69 5.13
C LEU A 159 -6.44 9.88 6.01
N CYS A 160 -5.31 10.25 5.40
CA CYS A 160 -4.18 10.79 6.12
C CYS A 160 -4.55 12.14 6.75
N SER A 161 -3.76 12.56 7.75
CA SER A 161 -4.02 13.80 8.49
C SER A 161 -4.08 15.02 7.58
N ASP A 162 -3.19 15.09 6.59
CA ASP A 162 -3.06 16.28 5.75
C ASP A 162 -4.30 16.44 4.87
N PHE A 163 -4.74 15.35 4.24
CA PHE A 163 -5.94 15.39 3.39
C PHE A 163 -7.21 15.61 4.20
N PHE A 164 -7.31 14.98 5.38
CA PHE A 164 -8.43 15.18 6.30
C PHE A 164 -8.53 16.64 6.76
N ASN A 165 -7.40 17.24 7.16
CA ASN A 165 -7.38 18.62 7.64
C ASN A 165 -7.75 19.61 6.51
N GLN A 166 -7.25 19.40 5.28
CA GLN A 166 -7.63 20.24 4.13
C GLN A 166 -9.14 20.25 3.87
N LEU A 167 -9.82 19.10 3.99
CA LEU A 167 -11.28 19.04 3.89
C LEU A 167 -11.97 19.72 5.08
N GLN A 168 -11.50 19.44 6.30
CA GLN A 168 -12.09 19.98 7.53
C GLN A 168 -11.98 21.51 7.58
N ASP A 169 -10.88 22.08 7.10
CA ASP A 169 -10.59 23.51 7.10
C ASP A 169 -11.18 24.22 5.87
N GLY A 170 -11.79 23.48 4.94
CA GLY A 170 -12.38 24.02 3.70
C GLY A 170 -11.36 24.45 2.65
N GLU A 171 -10.11 24.00 2.76
CA GLU A 171 -9.05 24.23 1.77
C GLU A 171 -9.17 23.30 0.56
N ALA A 172 -9.84 22.16 0.75
CA ALA A 172 -10.23 21.23 -0.31
C ALA A 172 -11.71 20.85 -0.14
N ASP A 173 -12.37 20.52 -1.25
CA ASP A 173 -13.75 20.03 -1.28
C ASP A 173 -13.87 18.65 -1.93
N SER A 174 -12.74 18.00 -2.25
CA SER A 174 -12.72 16.74 -2.98
C SER A 174 -11.57 15.83 -2.57
N VAL A 175 -11.82 14.53 -2.70
CA VAL A 175 -10.81 13.47 -2.59
C VAL A 175 -10.73 12.66 -3.87
N PHE A 176 -9.58 12.01 -4.10
CA PHE A 176 -9.41 11.09 -5.20
C PHE A 176 -8.67 9.82 -4.81
N PHE A 177 -8.95 8.73 -5.53
CA PHE A 177 -8.22 7.47 -5.44
C PHE A 177 -8.03 6.87 -6.83
N ASN A 178 -6.88 6.26 -7.08
CA ASN A 178 -6.66 5.47 -8.28
C ASN A 178 -7.51 4.20 -8.23
N LEU A 179 -8.22 3.90 -9.32
CA LEU A 179 -8.92 2.63 -9.44
C LEU A 179 -7.92 1.51 -9.75
N THR A 180 -8.10 0.42 -9.02
CA THR A 180 -7.39 -0.83 -9.16
C THR A 180 -8.41 -1.96 -9.24
N ASN A 181 -8.00 -3.14 -9.69
CA ASN A 181 -8.89 -4.30 -9.68
C ASN A 181 -9.40 -4.62 -8.27
N ASP A 182 -8.58 -4.37 -7.24
CA ASP A 182 -8.89 -4.68 -5.85
C ASP A 182 -9.94 -3.73 -5.24
N ASN A 183 -9.94 -2.46 -5.64
CA ASN A 183 -10.85 -1.45 -5.08
C ASN A 183 -12.04 -1.10 -5.98
N LEU A 184 -12.07 -1.53 -7.25
CA LEU A 184 -13.12 -1.19 -8.20
C LEU A 184 -14.52 -1.50 -7.65
N ALA A 185 -14.69 -2.64 -6.97
CA ALA A 185 -15.98 -3.04 -6.41
C ALA A 185 -16.51 -2.10 -5.29
N LEU A 186 -15.63 -1.35 -4.63
CA LEU A 186 -15.99 -0.36 -3.61
C LEU A 186 -16.53 0.92 -4.25
N PHE A 187 -15.87 1.37 -5.34
CA PHE A 187 -16.12 2.68 -5.94
C PHE A 187 -17.07 2.65 -7.14
N GLY A 188 -17.09 1.57 -7.91
CA GLY A 188 -17.73 1.52 -9.22
C GLY A 188 -18.23 0.15 -9.62
N THR A 189 -18.77 0.10 -10.84
CA THR A 189 -19.17 -1.14 -11.52
C THR A 189 -18.07 -1.57 -12.49
N LYS A 190 -18.17 -2.80 -13.01
CA LYS A 190 -17.26 -3.28 -14.08
C LYS A 190 -17.26 -2.41 -15.35
N ALA A 191 -18.34 -1.65 -15.58
CA ALA A 191 -18.44 -0.71 -16.69
C ALA A 191 -17.86 0.68 -16.34
N LEU A 192 -17.05 0.79 -15.29
CA LEU A 192 -16.45 2.03 -14.78
C LEU A 192 -17.48 3.13 -14.49
N LYS A 193 -18.71 2.73 -14.14
CA LYS A 193 -19.73 3.66 -13.65
C LYS A 193 -19.66 3.79 -12.14
N PRO A 194 -19.64 5.01 -11.59
CA PRO A 194 -19.61 5.21 -10.15
C PRO A 194 -20.84 4.60 -9.49
N LYS A 195 -20.65 4.01 -8.31
CA LYS A 195 -21.78 3.56 -7.49
C LYS A 195 -22.47 4.79 -6.89
N LYS A 196 -23.81 4.74 -6.77
CA LYS A 196 -24.60 5.80 -6.14
C LYS A 196 -24.07 6.04 -4.72
N THR A 197 -23.70 7.27 -4.42
CA THR A 197 -23.18 7.67 -3.11
C THR A 197 -23.79 9.01 -2.78
N GLU A 198 -24.48 9.09 -1.65
CA GLU A 198 -25.20 10.29 -1.20
C GLU A 198 -24.45 10.97 -0.08
N THR A 199 -23.81 10.19 0.80
CA THR A 199 -23.03 10.70 1.93
C THR A 199 -21.71 9.95 2.08
N VAL A 200 -20.73 10.63 2.66
CA VAL A 200 -19.42 10.07 2.99
C VAL A 200 -19.00 10.52 4.38
N THR A 201 -18.41 9.61 5.15
CA THR A 201 -17.66 9.92 6.37
C THR A 201 -16.19 9.70 6.13
N PHE A 202 -15.40 10.77 6.19
CA PHE A 202 -13.95 10.67 6.25
C PHE A 202 -13.51 10.42 7.68
N VAL A 203 -12.53 9.54 7.90
CA VAL A 203 -11.99 9.22 9.22
C VAL A 203 -10.47 9.39 9.27
N CYS A 204 -9.95 9.93 10.36
CA CYS A 204 -8.52 10.10 10.60
C CYS A 204 -8.22 9.92 12.09
N GLY A 205 -7.79 8.71 12.48
CA GLY A 205 -7.67 8.34 13.89
C GLY A 205 -9.03 8.45 14.59
N ASP A 206 -9.09 9.24 15.67
CA ASP A 206 -10.32 9.46 16.44
C ASP A 206 -11.22 10.58 15.87
N LYS A 207 -10.82 11.21 14.76
CA LYS A 207 -11.58 12.28 14.11
C LYS A 207 -12.44 11.73 12.97
N SER A 208 -13.59 12.35 12.75
CA SER A 208 -14.47 12.08 11.61
C SER A 208 -15.07 13.37 11.03
N LEU A 209 -15.30 13.37 9.72
CA LEU A 209 -16.00 14.42 8.99
C LEU A 209 -17.06 13.76 8.10
N GLU A 210 -18.34 13.99 8.40
CA GLU A 210 -19.45 13.53 7.57
C GLU A 210 -19.92 14.66 6.65
N ALA A 211 -20.17 14.34 5.37
CA ALA A 211 -20.63 15.30 4.38
C ALA A 211 -21.53 14.64 3.33
N ASN A 212 -22.37 15.47 2.70
CA ASN A 212 -23.10 15.08 1.50
C ASN A 212 -22.15 15.08 0.30
N VAL A 213 -22.41 14.17 -0.64
CA VAL A 213 -21.64 14.06 -1.89
C VAL A 213 -22.28 14.95 -2.96
N ALA A 214 -21.59 16.04 -3.30
CA ALA A 214 -22.00 16.96 -4.37
C ALA A 214 -21.75 16.37 -5.77
N GLN A 215 -20.62 15.67 -5.95
CA GLN A 215 -20.26 15.02 -7.21
C GLN A 215 -19.46 13.75 -6.96
N TYR A 216 -19.75 12.71 -7.74
CA TYR A 216 -19.02 11.44 -7.70
C TYR A 216 -18.77 10.96 -9.13
N THR A 217 -17.50 10.94 -9.55
CA THR A 217 -17.12 10.53 -10.91
C THR A 217 -16.04 9.47 -10.91
N ILE A 218 -15.99 8.69 -12.00
CA ILE A 218 -14.86 7.85 -12.36
C ILE A 218 -14.40 8.34 -13.72
N GLU A 219 -13.17 8.81 -13.79
CA GLU A 219 -12.63 9.52 -14.96
C GLU A 219 -11.31 8.89 -15.39
N PRO A 220 -11.04 8.79 -16.70
CA PRO A 220 -9.74 8.36 -17.20
C PRO A 220 -8.68 9.41 -16.85
N VAL A 221 -7.47 8.96 -16.54
CA VAL A 221 -6.30 9.84 -16.50
C VAL A 221 -5.67 9.80 -17.87
N CYS A 222 -5.64 10.95 -18.54
CA CYS A 222 -5.18 11.07 -19.92
C CYS A 222 -3.95 11.98 -20.02
N GLU A 223 -3.18 11.80 -21.09
CA GLU A 223 -2.19 12.80 -21.51
C GLU A 223 -2.88 14.09 -21.95
N ALA A 224 -2.19 15.23 -21.86
CA ALA A 224 -2.79 16.56 -22.06
C ALA A 224 -3.55 16.73 -23.41
N ASP A 225 -3.13 16.01 -24.45
CA ASP A 225 -3.68 16.10 -25.81
C ASP A 225 -4.47 14.83 -26.23
N SER A 226 -4.91 14.01 -25.26
CA SER A 226 -5.61 12.75 -25.51
C SER A 226 -6.90 12.63 -24.68
N GLU A 227 -7.95 12.05 -25.27
CA GLU A 227 -9.14 11.60 -24.52
C GLU A 227 -9.01 10.12 -24.10
N ASP A 228 -8.05 9.39 -24.68
CA ASP A 228 -7.79 7.99 -24.34
C ASP A 228 -7.02 7.90 -23.01
N PRO A 229 -7.41 6.95 -22.12
CA PRO A 229 -6.72 6.74 -20.85
C PRO A 229 -5.28 6.30 -21.08
N ILE A 230 -4.38 6.76 -20.22
CA ILE A 230 -3.01 6.24 -20.15
C ILE A 230 -3.09 4.74 -19.84
N THR A 231 -2.41 3.92 -20.67
CA THR A 231 -2.27 2.49 -20.45
C THR A 231 -0.89 2.15 -19.89
N PHE A 232 -0.82 1.08 -19.10
CA PHE A 232 0.43 0.59 -18.51
C PHE A 232 0.35 -0.92 -18.29
N THR A 233 1.51 -1.56 -18.13
CA THR A 233 1.61 -3.01 -17.89
C THR A 233 2.31 -3.33 -16.59
N ASP A 234 2.15 -4.59 -16.14
CA ASP A 234 3.00 -5.17 -15.11
C ASP A 234 4.08 -6.09 -15.70
N ALA A 235 4.83 -6.78 -14.83
CA ALA A 235 5.92 -7.66 -15.24
C ALA A 235 5.49 -8.88 -16.10
N PHE A 236 4.17 -9.13 -16.24
CA PHE A 236 3.60 -10.24 -17.02
C PHE A 236 2.81 -9.74 -18.24
N ASP A 237 3.08 -8.51 -18.70
CA ASP A 237 2.43 -7.87 -19.85
C ASP A 237 0.89 -7.79 -19.75
N ARG A 238 0.33 -7.86 -18.54
CA ARG A 238 -1.09 -7.58 -18.33
C ARG A 238 -1.32 -6.09 -18.46
N GLU A 239 -2.24 -5.70 -19.33
CA GLU A 239 -2.55 -4.31 -19.62
C GLU A 239 -3.61 -3.75 -18.67
N TYR A 240 -3.39 -2.51 -18.24
CA TYR A 240 -4.27 -1.73 -17.38
C TYR A 240 -4.48 -0.35 -18.01
N SER A 241 -5.63 0.25 -17.72
CA SER A 241 -5.93 1.64 -18.07
C SER A 241 -6.07 2.46 -16.79
N TRP A 242 -5.51 3.67 -16.78
CA TRP A 242 -5.50 4.51 -15.60
C TRP A 242 -6.82 5.27 -15.45
N TYR A 243 -7.55 4.98 -14.38
CA TYR A 243 -8.74 5.70 -13.96
C TYR A 243 -8.62 6.17 -12.52
N ARG A 244 -9.25 7.29 -12.20
CA ARG A 244 -9.41 7.81 -10.84
C ARG A 244 -10.88 7.96 -10.51
N VAL A 245 -11.22 7.68 -9.25
CA VAL A 245 -12.48 8.10 -8.66
C VAL A 245 -12.27 9.46 -8.00
N TYR A 246 -13.22 10.38 -8.22
CA TYR A 246 -13.26 11.67 -7.55
C TYR A 246 -14.56 11.76 -6.75
N ILE A 247 -14.45 12.17 -5.49
CA ILE A 247 -15.59 12.38 -4.59
C ILE A 247 -15.49 13.81 -4.09
N ARG A 248 -16.43 14.65 -4.53
CA ARG A 248 -16.57 16.04 -4.11
C ARG A 248 -17.71 16.16 -3.10
N ILE A 249 -17.49 16.89 -2.02
CA ILE A 249 -18.46 17.14 -0.96
C ILE A 249 -19.06 18.55 -1.07
N GLU A 250 -20.19 18.75 -0.40
CA GLU A 250 -20.88 20.05 -0.28
C GLU A 250 -20.16 21.04 0.64
#